data_AF-A0A538B8A1-F1
#
_entry.id   AF-A0A538B8A1-F1
#
_cell.length_a   1.000
_cell.length_b   1.000
_cell.length_c   1.000
_cell.angle_alpha   90.00
_cell.angle_beta   90.00
_cell.angle_gamma   90.00
#
_symmetry.space_group_name_H-M   'P 1'
#
loop_
_entity.id
_entity.type
_entity.pdbx_description
1 polymer ?
#
loop_
_entity_poly.entity_id
_entity_poly.type
_entity_poly.pdbx_seq_one_letter_code
_entity_poly.pdbx_strand_id
1 'polypeptide(L)'
;MVALAGSTERTGTMGDDQRADDERLLARAEEVLTEIKVSQGLSEPHAAVLAALRIRLKGDQGKSLEELLAAAEDEGPKLDDLLAEGEKPKRSLDDLLG
;
A
#
# COMPACT_ATOMS: atom_id res chain seq x y z
N MET A 1 53.30 -34.61 2.35
CA MET A 1 53.11 -33.26 2.90
C MET A 1 51.78 -32.74 2.38
N VAL A 2 50.88 -32.38 3.29
CA VAL A 2 49.44 -32.18 3.06
C VAL A 2 49.18 -30.86 2.35
N ALA A 3 48.23 -30.90 1.41
CA ALA A 3 47.74 -29.77 0.63
C ALA A 3 47.08 -28.70 1.51
N LEU A 4 47.41 -27.43 1.28
CA LEU A 4 46.74 -26.29 1.89
C LEU A 4 45.48 -25.97 1.06
N ALA A 5 44.34 -26.45 1.53
CA ALA A 5 43.02 -26.13 0.98
C ALA A 5 42.44 -24.90 1.68
N GLY A 6 41.92 -23.97 0.87
CA GLY A 6 40.76 -23.12 1.16
C GLY A 6 40.86 -22.17 2.36
N SER A 7 41.16 -20.90 2.09
CA SER A 7 40.86 -19.82 3.04
C SER A 7 40.29 -18.63 2.28
N THR A 8 39.18 -18.86 1.60
CA THR A 8 38.24 -17.84 1.13
C THR A 8 36.90 -18.19 1.75
N GLU A 9 36.04 -17.20 2.01
CA GLU A 9 34.64 -17.37 2.44
C GLU A 9 34.38 -17.38 3.96
N ARG A 10 34.51 -16.21 4.63
CA ARG A 10 33.81 -15.98 5.93
C ARG A 10 33.25 -14.57 6.15
N THR A 11 33.17 -13.72 5.12
CA THR A 11 32.69 -12.32 5.27
C THR A 11 31.31 -12.06 4.64
N GLY A 12 30.70 -13.04 3.97
CA GLY A 12 29.44 -12.84 3.24
C GLY A 12 28.19 -12.72 4.13
N THR A 13 28.10 -13.48 5.22
CA THR A 13 26.83 -13.65 5.95
C THR A 13 26.41 -12.45 6.80
N MET A 14 27.38 -11.79 7.44
CA MET A 14 27.10 -10.74 8.44
C MET A 14 26.54 -9.45 7.83
N GLY A 15 26.90 -9.16 6.57
CA GLY A 15 26.36 -8.01 5.84
C GLY A 15 24.97 -8.23 5.26
N ASP A 16 24.62 -9.48 4.96
CA ASP A 16 23.31 -9.82 4.39
C ASP A 16 22.22 -9.86 5.47
N ASP A 17 22.54 -10.38 6.66
CA ASP A 17 21.64 -10.36 7.82
C ASP A 17 21.31 -8.92 8.24
N GLN A 18 22.30 -8.04 8.26
CA GLN A 18 22.10 -6.62 8.61
C GLN A 18 21.21 -5.89 7.60
N ARG A 19 21.39 -6.15 6.30
CA ARG A 19 20.50 -5.58 5.27
C ARG A 19 19.07 -6.07 5.42
N ALA A 20 18.88 -7.36 5.71
CA ALA A 20 17.54 -7.92 5.91
C ALA A 20 16.83 -7.30 7.13
N ASP A 21 17.57 -7.08 8.22
CA ASP A 21 17.02 -6.42 9.42
C ASP A 21 16.72 -4.94 9.16
N ASP A 22 17.58 -4.22 8.46
CA ASP A 22 17.32 -2.84 8.04
C ASP A 22 16.07 -2.74 7.16
N GLU A 23 15.90 -3.65 6.19
CA GLU A 23 14.71 -3.68 5.34
C GLU A 23 13.42 -3.95 6.14
N ARG A 24 13.47 -4.83 7.16
CA ARG A 24 12.35 -5.04 8.08
C ARG A 24 12.02 -3.79 8.89
N LEU A 25 13.04 -3.06 9.36
CA LEU A 25 12.84 -1.79 10.07
C LEU A 25 12.19 -0.74 9.18
N LEU A 26 12.65 -0.62 7.93
CA LEU A 26 12.07 0.31 6.96
C LEU A 26 10.62 -0.07 6.60
N ALA A 27 10.31 -1.35 6.47
CA ALA A 27 8.94 -1.82 6.24
C ALA A 27 8.01 -1.45 7.39
N ARG A 28 8.47 -1.62 8.64
CA ARG A 28 7.71 -1.22 9.82
C ARG A 28 7.50 0.29 9.91
N ALA A 29 8.50 1.09 9.52
CA ALA A 29 8.35 2.54 9.45
C ALA A 29 7.31 2.97 8.40
N GLU A 30 7.26 2.29 7.25
CA GLU A 30 6.26 2.52 6.19
C GLU A 30 4.84 2.22 6.67
N GLU A 31 4.67 1.11 7.41
CA GLU A 31 3.39 0.72 8.01
C GLU A 31 2.90 1.79 8.99
N VAL A 32 3.73 2.18 9.96
CA VAL A 32 3.38 3.19 10.97
C VAL A 32 3.04 4.55 10.32
N LEU A 33 3.83 5.00 9.36
CA LEU A 33 3.55 6.27 8.67
C LEU A 33 2.26 6.21 7.84
N THR A 34 1.92 5.03 7.29
CA THR A 34 0.65 4.81 6.59
C THR A 34 -0.53 4.87 7.55
N GLU A 35 -0.42 4.23 8.72
CA GLU A 35 -1.46 4.30 9.77
C GLU A 35 -1.70 5.74 10.23
N ILE A 36 -0.63 6.51 10.43
CA ILE A 36 -0.73 7.93 10.80
C ILE A 36 -1.37 8.74 9.66
N LYS A 37 -0.97 8.52 8.40
CA LYS A 37 -1.58 9.16 7.23
C LYS A 37 -3.09 8.97 7.19
N VAL A 38 -3.57 7.75 7.43
CA VAL A 38 -4.99 7.41 7.42
C VAL A 38 -5.72 8.03 8.62
N SER A 39 -5.10 8.01 9.80
CA SER A 39 -5.77 8.41 11.05
C SER A 39 -5.78 9.92 11.29
N GLN A 40 -4.71 10.62 10.93
CA GLN A 40 -4.47 12.03 11.32
C GLN A 40 -3.97 12.90 10.16
N GLY A 41 -3.63 12.29 9.02
CA GLY A 41 -2.85 12.95 7.98
C GLY A 41 -1.36 13.02 8.32
N LEU A 42 -0.54 13.44 7.36
CA LEU A 42 0.90 13.64 7.53
C LEU A 42 1.25 15.10 7.21
N SER A 43 2.28 15.60 7.90
CA SER A 43 2.96 16.82 7.45
C SER A 43 3.72 16.54 6.15
N GLU A 44 3.99 17.60 5.38
CA GLU A 44 4.72 17.50 4.10
C GLU A 44 6.04 16.71 4.21
N PRO A 45 6.90 16.95 5.23
CA PRO A 45 8.14 16.17 5.36
C PRO A 45 7.89 14.68 5.61
N HIS A 46 6.87 14.33 6.39
CA HIS A 46 6.55 12.93 6.67
C HIS A 46 5.94 12.24 5.43
N ALA A 47 5.15 12.96 4.64
CA ALA A 47 4.63 12.46 3.37
C ALA A 47 5.76 12.16 2.38
N ALA A 48 6.77 13.04 2.29
CA ALA A 48 7.96 12.81 1.47
C ALA A 48 8.77 11.58 1.93
N VAL A 49 8.94 11.40 3.25
CA VAL A 49 9.60 10.20 3.80
C VAL A 49 8.81 8.93 3.48
N LEU A 50 7.48 8.95 3.63
CA LEU A 50 6.63 7.81 3.28
C LEU A 50 6.74 7.46 1.79
N ALA A 51 6.74 8.46 0.89
CA ALA A 51 6.94 8.23 -0.54
C ALA A 51 8.31 7.60 -0.82
N ALA A 52 9.39 8.10 -0.20
CA ALA A 52 10.72 7.55 -0.35
C ALA A 52 10.82 6.10 0.14
N LEU A 53 10.20 5.77 1.28
CA LEU A 53 10.14 4.39 1.79
C LEU A 53 9.41 3.46 0.81
N ARG A 54 8.27 3.90 0.27
CA ARG A 54 7.51 3.11 -0.71
C ARG A 54 8.28 2.88 -1.99
N ILE A 55 8.99 3.90 -2.52
CA ILE A 55 9.87 3.71 -3.68
C ILE A 55 10.96 2.69 -3.38
N ARG A 56 11.63 2.80 -2.22
CA ARG A 56 12.73 1.90 -1.84
C ARG A 56 12.27 0.44 -1.64
N LEU A 57 11.08 0.22 -1.09
CA LEU A 57 10.57 -1.10 -0.72
C LEU A 57 9.69 -1.75 -1.80
N LYS A 58 8.87 -0.95 -2.49
CA LYS A 58 7.84 -1.39 -3.43
C LYS A 58 8.13 -0.99 -4.88
N GLY A 59 9.10 -0.09 -5.10
CA GLY A 59 9.45 0.42 -6.43
C GLY A 59 8.55 1.54 -6.95
N ASP A 60 7.56 1.97 -6.16
CA ASP A 60 6.60 3.02 -6.51
C ASP A 60 6.23 3.83 -5.25
N GLN A 61 5.87 5.10 -5.42
CA GLN A 61 5.45 5.99 -4.33
C GLN A 61 4.03 5.67 -3.81
N GLY A 62 3.27 4.87 -4.55
CA GLY A 62 1.86 4.59 -4.32
C GLY A 62 0.96 5.69 -4.89
N LYS A 63 -0.27 5.31 -5.25
CA LYS A 63 -1.23 6.23 -5.87
C LYS A 63 -1.67 7.33 -4.92
N SER A 64 -1.83 8.54 -5.44
CA SER A 64 -2.52 9.62 -4.72
C SER A 64 -4.03 9.33 -4.61
N LEU A 65 -4.71 10.03 -3.70
CA LEU A 65 -6.17 9.89 -3.60
C LEU A 65 -6.84 10.34 -4.91
N GLU A 66 -6.33 11.40 -5.52
CA GLU A 66 -6.79 11.92 -6.81
C GLU A 66 -6.60 10.90 -7.93
N GLU A 67 -5.47 10.18 -7.96
CA GLU A 67 -5.24 9.11 -8.93
C GLU A 67 -6.17 7.90 -8.71
N LEU A 68 -6.48 7.57 -7.45
CA LEU A 68 -7.45 6.51 -7.13
C LEU A 68 -8.87 6.90 -7.53
N LEU A 69 -9.27 8.16 -7.31
CA LEU A 69 -10.56 8.69 -7.73
C LEU A 69 -10.67 8.74 -9.25
N ALA A 70 -9.65 9.24 -9.95
CA ALA A 70 -9.61 9.26 -11.40
C ALA A 70 -9.67 7.84 -12.01
N ALA A 71 -8.99 6.86 -11.40
CA ALA A 71 -9.08 5.46 -11.83
C ALA A 71 -10.47 4.85 -11.57
N ALA A 72 -11.15 5.25 -10.49
CA ALA A 72 -12.50 4.80 -10.20
C ALA A 72 -13.56 5.45 -11.11
N GLU A 73 -13.34 6.70 -11.54
CA GLU A 73 -14.20 7.38 -12.52
C GLU A 73 -14.12 6.76 -13.92
N ASP A 74 -13.01 6.09 -14.26
CA ASP A 74 -12.81 5.46 -15.57
C ASP A 74 -13.42 4.03 -15.66
N GLU A 75 -13.67 3.37 -14.52
CA GLU A 75 -14.09 1.94 -14.47
C GLU A 75 -15.52 1.68 -13.94
N GLY A 76 -16.33 2.69 -13.60
CA GLY A 76 -17.67 2.48 -13.02
C GLY A 76 -18.77 3.47 -13.45
N PRO A 77 -20.06 3.07 -13.41
CA PRO A 77 -21.15 4.03 -13.56
C PRO A 77 -21.03 5.11 -12.48
N LYS A 78 -21.25 6.37 -12.85
CA LYS A 78 -21.08 7.51 -11.94
C LYS A 78 -21.90 7.27 -10.68
N LEU A 79 -21.36 7.61 -9.51
CA LEU A 79 -22.11 7.50 -8.25
C LEU A 79 -23.49 8.21 -8.35
N ASP A 80 -23.54 9.33 -9.06
CA ASP A 80 -24.78 10.05 -9.36
C ASP A 80 -25.78 9.25 -10.20
N ASP A 81 -25.31 8.43 -11.16
CA ASP A 81 -26.16 7.58 -12.00
C ASP A 81 -26.76 6.41 -11.18
N LEU A 82 -25.98 5.83 -10.26
CA LEU A 82 -26.45 4.78 -9.36
C LEU A 82 -27.44 5.31 -8.30
N LEU A 83 -27.22 6.54 -7.83
CA LEU A 83 -28.15 7.22 -6.92
C LEU A 83 -29.44 7.62 -7.65
N ALA A 84 -29.36 8.01 -8.93
CA ALA A 84 -30.51 8.29 -9.77
C ALA A 84 -31.30 7.02 -10.13
N GLU A 85 -30.66 5.85 -10.26
CA GLU A 85 -31.35 4.57 -10.49
C GLU A 85 -32.08 4.00 -9.27
N GLY A 86 -31.91 4.60 -8.09
CA GLY A 86 -32.53 4.19 -6.83
C GLY A 86 -34.05 4.42 -6.72
N GLU A 87 -34.68 5.06 -7.71
CA GLU A 87 -36.10 5.44 -7.66
C GLU A 87 -37.03 4.50 -8.47
N LYS A 88 -36.68 3.21 -8.60
CA LYS A 88 -37.67 2.22 -9.07
C LYS A 88 -38.68 1.96 -7.95
N PRO A 89 -39.99 2.21 -8.16
CA PRO A 89 -41.00 2.05 -7.12
C PRO A 89 -41.00 0.60 -6.64
N LYS A 90 -40.61 0.41 -5.38
CA LYS A 90 -40.69 -0.90 -4.71
C LYS A 90 -42.15 -1.31 -4.72
N ARG A 91 -42.47 -2.38 -5.46
CA ARG A 91 -43.76 -3.06 -5.40
C ARG A 91 -44.03 -3.37 -3.92
N SER A 92 -45.05 -2.74 -3.35
CA SER A 92 -45.32 -2.80 -1.91
C SER A 92 -45.63 -4.23 -1.50
N LEU A 93 -45.23 -4.61 -0.28
CA LEU A 93 -45.49 -5.92 0.31
C LEU A 93 -46.99 -6.29 0.35
N ASP A 94 -47.87 -5.28 0.32
CA ASP A 94 -49.32 -5.41 0.27
C ASP A 94 -49.81 -6.08 -1.03
N ASP A 95 -49.08 -5.88 -2.13
CA ASP A 95 -49.41 -6.37 -3.47
C ASP A 95 -48.91 -7.82 -3.73
N LEU A 96 -48.22 -8.40 -2.74
CA LEU A 96 -47.74 -9.80 -2.73
C LEU A 96 -48.53 -10.69 -1.77
N LEU A 97 -49.36 -10.09 -0.90
CA LEU A 97 -50.14 -10.80 0.13
C LEU A 97 -51.67 -10.69 -0.08
N GLY A 98 -52.10 -10.01 -1.15
CA GLY A 98 -53.49 -9.95 -1.62
C GLY A 98 -53.88 -11.13 -2.52
#